data_AF-A0A7G8INM8-F1
#
_entry.id   AF-A0A7G8INM8-F1
#
_cell.length_a   1.000
_cell.length_b   1.000
_cell.length_c   1.000
_cell.angle_alpha   90.00
_cell.angle_beta   90.00
_cell.angle_gamma   90.00
#
_symmetry.space_group_name_H-M   'P 1'
#
loop_
_entity.id
_entity.type
_entity.pdbx_description
1 polymer ?
#
loop_
_entity_poly.entity_id
_entity_poly.type
_entity_poly.pdbx_seq_one_letter_code
_entity_poly.pdbx_strand_id
1 'polypeptide(L)' 'MTTKADAVFTIQELTQHGWDSKTQHTNQDHAYWHARVKSEADGRTYRVISTEAHVVCLLTPHGSECWELD' A
#
# COMPACT_ATOMS: atom_id res chain seq x y z
N MET A 1 -28.44 -10.25 -3.25
CA MET A 1 -27.08 -10.79 -3.48
C MET A 1 -26.13 -9.61 -3.35
N THR A 2 -25.63 -9.34 -2.15
CA THR A 2 -24.67 -8.26 -1.94
C THR A 2 -23.31 -8.87 -2.18
N THR A 3 -22.72 -8.63 -3.34
CA THR A 3 -21.32 -8.94 -3.60
C THR A 3 -20.51 -8.22 -2.53
N LYS A 4 -19.98 -8.98 -1.56
CA LYS A 4 -18.97 -8.49 -0.63
C LYS A 4 -17.82 -8.04 -1.55
N ALA A 5 -17.59 -6.73 -1.66
CA ALA A 5 -16.48 -6.24 -2.46
C ALA A 5 -15.22 -6.92 -1.91
N ASP A 6 -14.51 -7.67 -2.75
CA ASP A 6 -13.24 -8.26 -2.34
C ASP A 6 -12.35 -7.12 -1.85
N ALA A 7 -11.68 -7.32 -0.70
CA ALA A 7 -10.82 -6.29 -0.14
C ALA A 7 -9.70 -6.01 -1.14
N VAL A 8 -9.61 -4.77 -1.62
CA VAL A 8 -8.56 -4.32 -2.55
C VAL A 8 -7.61 -3.39 -1.81
N PHE A 9 -6.32 -3.70 -1.89
CA PHE A 9 -5.24 -2.93 -1.34
C PHE A 9 -4.55 -2.17 -2.47
N THR A 10 -4.47 -0.85 -2.33
CA THR A 10 -3.80 0.03 -3.31
C THR A 10 -2.44 0.44 -2.79
N ILE A 11 -1.42 0.32 -3.64
CA ILE A 11 -0.09 0.85 -3.41
C ILE A 11 -0.04 2.27 -3.96
N GLN A 12 0.38 3.22 -3.13
CA GLN A 12 0.60 4.61 -3.53
C GLN A 12 2.06 5.01 -3.29
N GLU A 13 2.60 5.80 -4.20
CA GLU A 13 3.95 6.36 -4.12
C GLU A 13 3.89 7.81 -3.62
N LEU A 14 4.83 8.20 -2.76
CA LEU A 14 5.00 9.60 -2.38
C LEU A 14 5.73 10.36 -3.49
N THR A 15 5.04 11.36 -4.05
CA THR A 15 5.57 12.26 -5.06
C THR A 15 5.57 13.71 -4.55
N GLN A 16 6.16 14.64 -5.31
CA GLN A 16 6.12 16.07 -5.01
C GLN A 16 4.69 16.66 -4.97
N HIS A 17 3.70 15.97 -5.57
CA HIS A 17 2.29 16.37 -5.58
C HIS A 17 1.44 15.59 -4.57
N GLY A 18 2.07 14.81 -3.68
CA GLY A 18 1.42 13.92 -2.74
C GLY A 18 1.39 12.47 -3.21
N TRP A 19 0.37 11.72 -2.78
CA TRP A 19 0.27 10.28 -3.00
C TRP A 19 -0.34 9.95 -4.36
N ASP A 20 0.42 9.22 -5.18
CA ASP A 20 -0.01 8.77 -6.51
C ASP A 20 -0.26 7.26 -6.53
N SER A 21 -1.43 6.85 -6.98
CA SER A 21 -1.83 5.43 -7.02
C SER A 21 -1.11 4.68 -8.14
N LYS A 22 -0.41 3.60 -7.80
CA LYS A 22 0.41 2.83 -8.76
C LYS A 22 -0.18 1.48 -9.11
N THR A 23 -0.66 0.72 -8.13
CA THR A 23 -1.03 -0.70 -8.35
C THR A 23 -2.05 -1.14 -7.31
N GLN A 24 -2.91 -2.10 -7.66
CA GLN A 24 -3.92 -2.69 -6.78
C GLN A 24 -3.71 -4.19 -6.63
N HIS A 25 -4.02 -4.73 -5.46
CA HIS A 25 -3.93 -6.15 -5.13
C HIS A 25 -5.14 -6.59 -4.31
N THR A 26 -5.58 -7.83 -4.45
CA THR A 26 -6.67 -8.40 -3.63
C THR A 26 -6.18 -9.03 -2.32
N ASN A 27 -4.87 -8.98 -2.06
CA ASN A 27 -4.23 -9.53 -0.87
C ASN A 27 -3.25 -8.50 -0.27
N GLN A 28 -3.33 -8.31 1.05
CA GLN A 28 -2.52 -7.35 1.79
C GLN A 28 -1.03 -7.66 1.77
N ASP A 29 -0.65 -8.92 2.01
CA ASP A 29 0.76 -9.34 2.02
C ASP A 29 1.41 -9.15 0.65
N HIS A 30 0.67 -9.42 -0.43
CA HIS A 30 1.15 -9.16 -1.79
C HIS A 30 1.35 -7.67 -2.03
N ALA A 31 0.41 -6.82 -1.59
CA ALA A 31 0.55 -5.38 -1.69
C ALA A 31 1.77 -4.87 -0.90
N TYR A 32 1.96 -5.39 0.31
CA TYR A 32 3.09 -5.07 1.18
C TYR A 32 4.43 -5.45 0.54
N TRP A 33 4.60 -6.71 0.13
CA TRP A 33 5.86 -7.17 -0.46
C TRP A 33 6.19 -6.45 -1.76
N HIS A 34 5.18 -6.19 -2.60
CA HIS A 34 5.39 -5.40 -3.82
C HIS A 34 5.85 -3.99 -3.48
N ALA A 35 5.18 -3.29 -2.56
CA ALA A 35 5.60 -1.95 -2.14
C ALA A 35 7.01 -1.96 -1.50
N ARG A 36 7.36 -3.01 -0.75
CA ARG A 36 8.67 -3.15 -0.09
C ARG A 36 9.79 -3.25 -1.11
N VAL A 37 9.65 -4.17 -2.06
CA VAL A 37 10.64 -4.38 -3.14
C VAL A 37 10.84 -3.10 -3.96
N LYS A 38 9.76 -2.35 -4.25
CA LYS A 38 9.86 -1.06 -4.94
C LYS A 38 10.64 -0.04 -4.12
N SER A 39 10.25 0.15 -2.85
CA SER A 39 10.89 1.10 -1.94
C SER A 39 12.39 0.84 -1.78
N GLU A 40 12.79 -0.43 -1.68
CA GLU A 40 14.22 -0.82 -1.65
C GLU A 40 14.93 -0.52 -2.98
N ALA A 41 14.27 -0.78 -4.11
CA ALA A 41 14.88 -0.66 -5.43
C ALA A 41 15.07 0.80 -5.90
N ASP A 42 14.09 1.67 -5.63
CA ASP A 42 14.10 3.06 -6.11
C ASP A 42 14.34 4.11 -5.02
N GLY A 43 14.42 3.69 -3.75
CA GLY A 43 14.66 4.59 -2.63
C GLY A 43 13.46 5.50 -2.29
N ARG A 44 12.26 5.20 -2.79
CA ARG A 44 11.06 6.03 -2.58
C ARG A 44 10.20 5.51 -1.44
N THR A 45 9.33 6.38 -0.95
CA THR A 45 8.33 6.04 0.06
C THR A 45 7.06 5.58 -0.61
N TYR A 46 6.54 4.45 -0.15
CA TYR A 46 5.29 3.85 -0.58
C TYR A 46 4.34 3.70 0.60
N ARG A 47 3.04 3.67 0.35
CA ARG A 47 2.05 3.23 1.33
C ARG A 47 1.07 2.24 0.72
N VAL A 48 0.58 1.34 1.54
CA VAL A 48 -0.52 0.43 1.20
C VAL A 48 -1.78 0.97 1.88
N ILE A 49 -2.82 1.20 1.11
CA ILE A 49 -4.14 1.63 1.61
C ILE A 49 -5.18 0.54 1.35
N SER A 50 -6.12 0.34 2.27
CA SER A 50 -7.25 -0.57 2.09
C SER A 50 -8.34 0.07 1.21
N THR A 51 -9.36 -0.72 0.86
CA THR A 51 -10.56 -0.26 0.14
C THR A 51 -11.29 0.88 0.83
N GLU A 52 -11.17 0.96 2.16
CA GLU A 52 -11.77 2.02 2.99
C GLU A 52 -10.84 3.23 3.14
N ALA A 53 -9.76 3.28 2.36
CA ALA A 53 -8.73 4.32 2.36
C ALA A 53 -7.95 4.46 3.69
N HIS A 54 -8.00 3.44 4.56
CA HIS A 54 -7.13 3.36 5.72
C HIS A 54 -5.71 3.00 5.28
N VAL A 55 -4.72 3.72 5.82
CA VAL A 55 -3.31 3.38 5.61
C VAL A 55 -2.99 2.16 6.45
N VAL A 56 -2.62 1.07 5.78
CA VAL A 56 -2.31 -0.22 6.42
C VAL A 56 -0.82 -0.34 6.66
N CYS A 57 0.01 0.12 5.72
CA CYS A 57 1.46 0.13 5.87
C CYS A 57 2.06 1.37 5.21
N LEU A 58 3.07 1.95 5.85
CA LEU A 58 4.00 2.93 5.30
C LEU A 58 5.35 2.25 5.11
N LEU A 59 5.92 2.35 3.92
CA LEU A 59 7.17 1.71 3.53
C LEU A 59 8.16 2.75 3.06
N THR A 60 9.31 2.78 3.70
CA THR A 60 10.46 3.63 3.35
C THR A 60 11.65 2.74 3.01
N PRO A 61 12.72 3.30 2.41
CA PRO A 61 13.93 2.53 2.16
C PRO A 61 14.53 1.94 3.44
N HIS A 62 14.31 2.62 4.57
CA HIS A 62 14.89 2.28 5.87
C HIS A 62 14.06 1.28 6.68
N GLY A 63 12.82 0.99 6.28
CA GLY A 63 11.93 0.12 7.04
C GLY A 63 10.46 0.38 6.75
N SER A 64 9.59 -0.32 7.46
CA SER A 64 8.14 -0.24 7.29
C SER A 64 7.43 -0.16 8.64
N GLU A 65 6.38 0.64 8.67
CA GLU A 65 5.45 0.74 9.80
C GLU A 65 4.06 0.31 9.31
N CYS A 66 3.45 -0.66 9.99
CA CYS A 66 2.14 -1.19 9.63
C CYS A 66 1.18 -1.10 10.81
N TRP A 67 -0.10 -0.91 10.50
CA TRP A 67 -1.19 -0.83 11.46
C TRP A 67 -2.21 -1.93 11.19
N GLU A 68 -2.75 -2.49 12.25
CA GLU A 68 -3.90 -3.38 12.16
C GLU A 68 -5.15 -2.55 11.90
N LEU A 69 -6.02 -3.04 11.01
CA LEU A 69 -7.34 -2.46 10.81
C LEU A 69 -8.24 -3.01 11.92
N ASP A 70 -8.70 -2.13 12.81
CA ASP A 70 -9.67 -2.45 13.88
C ASP A 70 -11.05 -2.89 13.33
#